data_AF-A9PJB2-F1
#
_entry.id   AF-A9PJB2-F1
#
_cell.length_a   1.000
_cell.length_b   1.000
_cell.length_c   1.000
_cell.angle_alpha   90.00
_cell.angle_beta   90.00
_cell.angle_gamma   90.00
#
_symmetry.space_group_name_H-M   'P 1'
#
loop_
_entity.id
_entity.type
_entity.pdbx_description
1 polymer ?
#
loop_
_entity_poly.entity_id
_entity_poly.type
_entity_poly.pdbx_seq_one_letter_code
_entity_poly.pdbx_strand_id
1 'polypeptide(L)'
;MFSLKAINTSFAPTNHGFFHTRKPSNTKNSILFLCKSNDSDSEAPPPEGDTKKQELLAKIAMLQAQKVRLTDYLDERSDYLTQFAEEANAEFDKIGEDALKGLDEAGARILENIESQMQAFEESAELNRTEIEKNDNKVADFEVQMENDRNEGMFFKSLGQKAPVDKAKAKEEAQKIKDLTNAKAGSKTRMNIYLALMGVLAIVIADSFLSSSPDWRKVAVLGAILVGLITQFSYEQRLASDIERAEKEQTDKEK
;
A
#
# COMPACT_ATOMS: atom_id res chain seq x y z
N MET A 1 6.15 -23.24 7.05
CA MET A 1 6.11 -24.42 6.16
C MET A 1 4.65 -24.75 5.91
N PHE A 2 4.08 -24.29 4.80
CA PHE A 2 2.72 -24.61 4.41
C PHE A 2 2.76 -25.45 3.14
N SER A 3 2.17 -26.64 3.22
CA SER A 3 2.13 -27.65 2.17
C SER A 3 1.08 -27.25 1.12
N LEU A 4 1.51 -26.97 -0.10
CA LEU A 4 0.62 -26.75 -1.24
C LEU A 4 0.31 -28.09 -1.89
N LYS A 5 -0.95 -28.52 -1.75
CA LYS A 5 -1.50 -29.72 -2.38
C LYS A 5 -1.88 -29.38 -3.82
N ALA A 6 -1.13 -29.90 -4.79
CA ALA A 6 -1.42 -29.76 -6.21
C ALA A 6 -2.66 -30.58 -6.59
N ILE A 7 -3.67 -29.93 -7.18
CA ILE A 7 -4.82 -30.58 -7.82
C ILE A 7 -4.42 -30.84 -9.27
N ASN A 8 -4.25 -32.10 -9.61
CA ASN A 8 -3.92 -32.57 -10.95
C ASN A 8 -5.24 -32.87 -11.68
N THR A 9 -5.64 -32.04 -12.65
CA THR A 9 -6.78 -32.32 -13.53
C THR A 9 -6.25 -32.67 -14.92
N SER A 10 -6.26 -33.96 -15.22
CA SER A 10 -6.03 -34.46 -16.58
C SER A 10 -7.27 -34.20 -17.43
N PHE A 11 -7.16 -33.36 -18.45
CA PHE A 11 -8.16 -33.29 -19.52
C PHE A 11 -7.87 -34.39 -20.55
N ALA A 12 -8.81 -35.31 -20.75
CA ALA A 12 -8.79 -36.22 -21.88
C ALA A 12 -9.41 -35.51 -23.10
N PRO A 13 -8.82 -35.61 -24.30
CA PRO A 13 -9.44 -35.06 -25.51
C PRO A 13 -10.52 -36.03 -25.99
N THR A 14 -11.79 -35.70 -25.76
CA THR A 14 -12.90 -36.38 -26.42
C THR A 14 -13.05 -35.82 -27.83
N ASN A 15 -12.69 -36.64 -28.83
CA ASN A 15 -12.91 -36.38 -30.24
C ASN A 15 -14.38 -36.03 -30.50
N HIS A 16 -14.65 -34.80 -30.95
CA HIS A 16 -15.94 -34.40 -31.48
C HIS A 16 -16.14 -35.05 -32.86
N GLY A 17 -17.00 -36.07 -32.91
CA GLY A 17 -17.58 -36.55 -34.16
C GLY A 17 -18.57 -35.51 -34.68
N PHE A 18 -18.23 -34.87 -35.81
CA PHE A 18 -19.16 -34.04 -36.57
C PHE A 18 -20.33 -34.89 -37.08
N PHE A 19 -21.47 -34.82 -36.39
CA PHE A 19 -22.73 -35.29 -36.95
C PHE A 19 -23.34 -34.16 -37.78
N HIS A 20 -23.09 -34.20 -39.09
CA HIS A 20 -23.90 -33.48 -40.07
C HIS A 20 -25.30 -34.10 -40.10
N THR A 21 -26.25 -33.53 -39.36
CA THR A 21 -27.67 -33.83 -39.54
C THR A 21 -28.24 -32.96 -40.65
N ARG A 22 -28.28 -33.60 -41.83
CA ARG A 22 -29.04 -33.31 -43.04
C ARG A 22 -30.33 -32.51 -42.78
N LYS A 23 -30.41 -31.32 -43.40
CA LYS A 23 -31.61 -30.49 -43.59
C LYS A 23 -32.79 -31.34 -44.09
N PRO A 24 -33.97 -31.36 -43.44
CA PRO A 24 -35.13 -32.05 -43.99
C PRO A 24 -35.69 -31.22 -45.15
N SER A 25 -35.75 -31.83 -46.34
CA SER A 25 -36.45 -31.29 -47.49
C SER A 25 -37.96 -31.25 -47.20
N ASN A 26 -38.53 -30.07 -47.35
CA ASN A 26 -39.94 -29.78 -47.13
C ASN A 26 -40.78 -30.42 -48.27
N THR A 27 -41.24 -31.65 -48.08
CA THR A 27 -42.12 -32.33 -49.05
C THR A 27 -43.52 -31.75 -48.94
N LYS A 28 -43.82 -30.78 -49.81
CA LYS A 28 -45.17 -30.25 -50.01
C LYS A 28 -46.05 -31.32 -50.66
N ASN A 29 -46.89 -32.00 -49.88
CA ASN A 29 -47.99 -32.79 -50.43
C ASN A 29 -49.12 -31.85 -50.86
N SER A 30 -49.24 -31.62 -52.17
CA SER A 30 -50.41 -31.01 -52.78
C SER A 30 -51.49 -32.09 -52.93
N ILE A 31 -52.54 -32.01 -52.11
CA ILE A 31 -53.75 -32.80 -52.31
C ILE A 31 -54.72 -31.92 -53.09
N LEU A 32 -54.76 -32.11 -54.41
CA LEU A 32 -55.80 -31.57 -55.27
C LEU A 32 -57.09 -32.36 -55.02
N PHE A 33 -58.06 -31.75 -54.35
CA PHE A 33 -59.44 -32.24 -54.30
C PHE A 33 -60.12 -31.93 -55.65
N LEU A 34 -60.32 -32.94 -56.48
CA LEU A 34 -61.24 -32.87 -57.61
C LEU A 34 -62.68 -33.06 -57.08
N CYS A 35 -63.41 -31.96 -56.92
CA CYS A 35 -64.87 -31.99 -56.76
C CYS A 35 -65.51 -32.27 -58.13
N LYS A 36 -66.13 -33.44 -58.26
CA LYS A 36 -67.00 -33.80 -59.38
C LYS A 36 -68.41 -33.32 -59.06
N SER A 37 -68.87 -32.28 -59.73
CA SER A 37 -70.26 -31.82 -59.67
C SER A 37 -71.14 -32.77 -60.48
N ASN A 38 -72.07 -33.45 -59.83
CA ASN A 38 -73.26 -33.98 -60.48
C ASN A 38 -74.47 -33.49 -59.69
N ASP A 39 -75.31 -32.71 -60.36
CA ASP A 39 -76.65 -32.34 -59.92
C ASP A 39 -77.49 -33.62 -59.81
N SER A 40 -77.96 -33.93 -58.61
CA SER A 40 -79.08 -34.83 -58.37
C SER A 40 -79.61 -34.57 -56.96
N ASP A 41 -80.84 -34.09 -56.89
CA ASP A 41 -81.64 -34.00 -55.68
C ASP A 41 -81.69 -35.38 -55.00
N SER A 42 -80.87 -35.54 -53.98
CA SER A 42 -80.95 -36.65 -53.04
C SER A 42 -80.58 -36.08 -51.69
N GLU A 43 -81.54 -36.12 -50.78
CA GLU A 43 -81.42 -35.78 -49.37
C GLU A 43 -80.15 -36.44 -48.79
N ALA A 44 -79.09 -35.65 -48.66
CA ALA A 44 -77.81 -36.13 -48.17
C ALA A 44 -77.93 -36.37 -46.66
N PRO A 45 -77.56 -37.55 -46.12
CA PRO A 45 -77.48 -37.72 -44.69
C PRO A 45 -76.47 -36.72 -44.13
N PRO A 46 -76.66 -36.20 -42.89
CA PRO A 46 -75.71 -35.28 -42.29
C PRO A 46 -74.31 -35.92 -42.31
N PRO A 47 -73.23 -35.12 -42.41
CA PRO A 47 -71.87 -35.66 -42.48
C PRO A 47 -71.54 -36.39 -41.17
N GLU A 48 -71.82 -37.69 -41.14
CA GLU A 48 -71.63 -38.53 -39.97
C GLU A 48 -70.16 -38.94 -39.93
N GLY A 49 -69.33 -37.98 -39.53
CA GLY A 49 -67.92 -38.22 -39.25
C GLY A 49 -67.80 -39.13 -38.03
N ASP A 50 -67.04 -40.21 -38.16
CA ASP A 50 -66.72 -41.12 -37.05
C ASP A 50 -66.09 -40.31 -35.90
N THR A 51 -66.84 -40.17 -34.81
CA THR A 51 -66.49 -39.34 -33.64
C THR A 51 -65.14 -39.74 -33.05
N LYS A 52 -64.78 -41.04 -33.14
CA LYS A 52 -63.48 -41.55 -32.68
C LYS A 52 -62.33 -41.05 -33.54
N LYS A 53 -62.53 -40.95 -34.86
CA LYS A 53 -61.51 -40.41 -35.78
C LYS A 53 -61.33 -38.91 -35.60
N GLN A 54 -62.41 -38.18 -35.36
CA GLN A 54 -62.36 -36.74 -35.08
C GLN A 54 -61.63 -36.46 -33.75
N GLU A 55 -61.91 -37.23 -32.70
CA GLU A 55 -61.19 -37.12 -31.42
C GLU A 55 -59.70 -37.44 -31.56
N LEU A 56 -59.36 -38.48 -32.34
CA LEU A 56 -57.97 -38.83 -32.62
C LEU A 56 -57.23 -37.71 -33.38
N LEU A 57 -57.87 -37.11 -34.38
CA LEU A 57 -57.32 -35.97 -35.12
C LEU A 57 -57.12 -34.75 -34.21
N ALA A 58 -58.08 -34.47 -33.31
CA ALA A 58 -57.94 -33.39 -32.33
C ALA A 58 -56.76 -33.61 -31.39
N LYS A 59 -56.54 -34.85 -30.90
CA LYS A 59 -55.37 -35.22 -30.08
C LYS A 59 -54.06 -35.06 -30.85
N ILE A 60 -54.02 -35.47 -32.11
CA ILE A 60 -52.82 -35.29 -32.96
C ILE A 60 -52.52 -33.81 -33.15
N ALA A 61 -53.53 -32.99 -33.45
CA ALA A 61 -53.35 -31.55 -33.62
C ALA A 61 -52.87 -30.88 -32.32
N MET A 62 -53.44 -31.26 -31.17
CA MET A 62 -53.00 -30.77 -29.86
C MET A 62 -51.54 -31.14 -29.56
N LEU A 63 -51.14 -32.39 -29.82
CA LEU A 63 -49.76 -32.84 -29.64
C LEU A 63 -48.79 -32.12 -30.59
N GLN A 64 -49.20 -31.88 -31.83
CA GLN A 64 -48.40 -31.10 -32.78
C GLN A 64 -48.22 -29.65 -32.32
N ALA A 65 -49.27 -29.01 -31.81
CA ALA A 65 -49.18 -27.66 -31.26
C ALA A 65 -48.26 -27.60 -30.02
N GLN A 66 -48.35 -28.58 -29.12
CA GLN A 66 -47.46 -28.67 -27.95
C GLN A 66 -46.01 -28.92 -28.37
N LYS A 67 -45.77 -29.74 -29.39
CA LYS A 67 -44.43 -29.98 -29.94
C LYS A 67 -43.81 -28.68 -30.45
N VAL A 68 -44.54 -27.92 -31.28
CA VAL A 68 -44.05 -26.63 -31.81
C VAL A 68 -43.71 -25.69 -30.65
N ARG A 69 -44.61 -25.52 -29.69
CA ARG A 69 -44.36 -24.66 -28.52
C ARG A 69 -43.13 -25.08 -27.70
N LEU A 70 -42.92 -26.38 -27.53
CA LEU A 70 -41.76 -26.88 -26.78
C LEU A 70 -40.47 -26.67 -27.57
N THR A 71 -40.50 -26.86 -28.89
CA THR A 71 -39.36 -26.57 -29.76
C THR A 71 -39.01 -25.09 -29.73
N ASP A 72 -40.00 -24.19 -29.87
CA ASP A 72 -39.78 -22.75 -29.80
C ASP A 72 -39.16 -22.32 -28.46
N TYR A 73 -39.66 -22.88 -27.34
CA TYR A 73 -39.10 -22.62 -26.01
C TYR A 73 -37.66 -23.14 -25.87
N LEU A 74 -37.37 -24.32 -26.45
CA LEU A 74 -36.02 -24.89 -26.41
C LEU A 74 -35.04 -24.03 -27.22
N ASP A 75 -35.46 -23.57 -28.40
CA ASP A 75 -34.66 -22.71 -29.28
C ASP A 75 -34.39 -21.35 -28.60
N GLU A 76 -35.40 -20.71 -28.01
CA GLU A 76 -35.25 -19.46 -27.25
C GLU A 76 -34.28 -19.61 -26.06
N ARG A 77 -34.37 -20.74 -25.34
CA ARG A 77 -33.44 -21.03 -24.22
C ARG A 77 -32.03 -21.32 -24.69
N SER A 78 -31.85 -21.99 -25.83
CA SER A 78 -30.53 -22.19 -26.40
C SER A 78 -29.89 -20.88 -26.86
N ASP A 79 -30.66 -20.00 -27.50
CA ASP A 79 -30.18 -18.69 -27.93
C ASP A 79 -29.78 -17.83 -26.73
N TYR A 80 -30.62 -17.80 -25.68
CA TYR A 80 -30.29 -17.11 -24.44
C TYR A 80 -29.00 -17.61 -23.78
N LEU A 81 -28.81 -18.94 -23.71
CA LEU A 81 -27.60 -19.51 -23.12
C LEU A 81 -26.36 -19.21 -23.96
N THR A 82 -26.48 -19.22 -25.29
CA THR A 82 -25.39 -18.82 -26.19
C THR A 82 -25.04 -17.35 -25.98
N GLN A 83 -26.02 -16.46 -25.97
CA GLN A 83 -25.81 -15.03 -25.72
C GLN A 83 -25.15 -14.78 -24.36
N PHE A 84 -25.63 -15.47 -23.32
CA PHE A 84 -25.05 -15.36 -21.98
C PHE A 84 -23.59 -15.81 -21.95
N ALA A 85 -23.25 -16.90 -22.65
CA ALA A 85 -21.87 -17.38 -22.73
C ALA A 85 -20.96 -16.41 -23.51
N GLU A 86 -21.45 -15.84 -24.61
CA GLU A 86 -20.72 -14.85 -25.40
C GLU A 86 -20.50 -13.55 -24.61
N GLU A 87 -21.52 -13.06 -23.91
CA GLU A 87 -21.44 -11.87 -23.06
C GLU A 87 -20.48 -12.09 -21.88
N ALA A 88 -20.57 -13.24 -21.20
CA ALA A 88 -19.65 -13.58 -20.12
C ALA A 88 -18.19 -13.62 -20.61
N ASN A 89 -17.92 -14.24 -21.76
CA ASN A 89 -16.58 -14.25 -22.33
C ASN A 89 -16.08 -12.84 -22.66
N ALA A 90 -16.92 -12.00 -23.27
CA ALA A 90 -16.58 -10.61 -23.58
C ALA A 90 -16.29 -9.79 -22.30
N GLU A 91 -17.06 -10.00 -21.23
CA GLU A 91 -16.80 -9.36 -19.93
C GLU A 91 -15.49 -9.85 -19.31
N PHE A 92 -15.21 -11.16 -19.36
CA PHE A 92 -13.94 -11.71 -18.86
C PHE A 92 -12.74 -11.15 -19.61
N ASP A 93 -12.80 -11.09 -20.94
CA ASP A 93 -11.74 -10.53 -21.77
C ASP A 93 -11.52 -9.05 -21.44
N LYS A 94 -12.60 -8.27 -21.30
CA LYS A 94 -12.54 -6.86 -20.91
C LYS A 94 -11.89 -6.67 -19.54
N ILE A 95 -12.29 -7.46 -18.53
CA ILE A 95 -11.69 -7.40 -17.19
C ILE A 95 -10.20 -7.75 -17.25
N GLY A 96 -9.84 -8.77 -18.04
CA GLY A 96 -8.46 -9.17 -18.24
C GLY A 96 -7.62 -8.06 -18.88
N GLU A 97 -8.13 -7.43 -19.93
CA GLU A 97 -7.46 -6.32 -20.61
C GLU A 97 -7.31 -5.08 -19.72
N ASP A 98 -8.37 -4.69 -19.01
CA ASP A 98 -8.34 -3.56 -18.07
C ASP A 98 -7.34 -3.81 -16.93
N ALA A 99 -7.28 -5.04 -16.40
CA ALA A 99 -6.32 -5.41 -15.36
C ALA A 99 -4.86 -5.37 -15.86
N LEU A 100 -4.59 -5.89 -17.07
CA LEU A 100 -3.27 -5.84 -17.67
C LEU A 100 -2.84 -4.39 -17.95
N LYS A 101 -3.74 -3.57 -18.49
CA LYS A 101 -3.49 -2.15 -18.73
C LYS A 101 -3.17 -1.41 -17.44
N GLY A 102 -3.93 -1.66 -16.37
CA GLY A 102 -3.67 -1.06 -15.06
C GLY A 102 -2.32 -1.50 -14.46
N LEU A 103 -1.94 -2.76 -14.67
CA LEU A 103 -0.64 -3.30 -14.26
C LEU A 103 0.52 -2.63 -15.02
N ASP A 104 0.41 -2.53 -16.34
CA ASP A 104 1.43 -1.89 -17.19
C ASP A 104 1.61 -0.41 -16.84
N GLU A 105 0.51 0.31 -16.61
CA GLU A 105 0.56 1.72 -16.19
C GLU A 105 1.21 1.88 -14.81
N ALA A 106 0.87 1.02 -13.85
CA ALA A 106 1.52 1.02 -12.54
C ALA A 106 3.01 0.69 -12.63
N GLY A 107 3.38 -0.29 -13.47
CA GLY A 107 4.76 -0.66 -13.76
C GLY A 107 5.56 0.50 -14.34
N ALA A 108 5.00 1.21 -15.33
CA ALA A 108 5.61 2.38 -15.93
C ALA A 108 5.89 3.49 -14.91
N ARG A 109 4.92 3.79 -14.02
CA ARG A 109 5.08 4.80 -12.97
C ARG A 109 6.16 4.42 -11.95
N ILE A 110 6.25 3.14 -11.58
CA ILE A 110 7.29 2.65 -10.67
C ILE A 110 8.67 2.78 -11.33
N LEU A 111 8.78 2.36 -12.59
CA LEU A 111 10.04 2.43 -13.34
C LEU A 111 10.50 3.88 -13.50
N GLU A 112 9.60 4.80 -13.83
CA GLU A 112 9.89 6.23 -13.93
C GLU A 112 10.39 6.82 -12.60
N ASN A 113 9.76 6.46 -11.48
CA ASN A 113 10.21 6.91 -10.17
C ASN A 113 11.59 6.34 -9.78
N ILE A 114 11.86 5.07 -10.10
CA ILE A 114 13.17 4.46 -9.87
C ILE A 114 14.24 5.16 -10.72
N GLU A 115 13.96 5.41 -12.00
CA GLU A 115 14.88 6.10 -12.91
C GLU A 115 15.18 7.52 -12.42
N SER A 116 14.14 8.26 -12.00
CA SER A 116 14.28 9.59 -11.43
C SER A 116 15.15 9.60 -10.16
N GLN A 117 14.95 8.63 -9.26
CA GLN A 117 15.77 8.48 -8.06
C GLN A 117 17.20 8.05 -8.37
N MET A 118 17.39 7.16 -9.36
CA MET A 118 18.70 6.71 -9.79
C MET A 118 19.51 7.85 -10.39
N GLN A 119 18.87 8.67 -11.24
CA GLN A 119 19.50 9.85 -11.82
C GLN A 119 19.88 10.86 -10.73
N ALA A 120 18.97 11.17 -9.80
CA ALA A 120 19.27 12.07 -8.69
C ALA A 120 20.41 11.53 -7.80
N PHE A 121 20.47 10.21 -7.61
CA PHE A 121 21.56 9.56 -6.90
C PHE A 121 22.88 9.68 -7.65
N GLU A 122 22.90 9.43 -8.95
CA GLU A 122 24.09 9.56 -9.81
C GLU A 122 24.62 11.00 -9.80
N GLU A 123 23.75 11.99 -9.99
CA GLU A 123 24.11 13.41 -9.89
C GLU A 123 24.67 13.75 -8.50
N SER A 124 24.06 13.23 -7.43
CA SER A 124 24.56 13.45 -6.06
C SER A 124 25.92 12.77 -5.80
N ALA A 125 26.14 11.59 -6.37
CA ALA A 125 27.36 10.82 -6.20
C ALA A 125 28.52 11.50 -6.93
N GLU A 126 28.28 12.01 -8.14
CA GLU A 126 29.25 12.82 -8.88
C GLU A 126 29.61 14.10 -8.13
N LEU A 127 28.61 14.86 -7.66
CA LEU A 127 28.84 16.07 -6.86
C LEU A 127 29.67 15.77 -5.61
N ASN A 128 29.30 14.74 -4.85
CA ASN A 128 30.02 14.33 -3.64
C ASN A 128 31.46 13.92 -3.96
N ARG A 129 31.69 13.21 -5.07
CA ARG A 129 33.06 12.84 -5.51
C ARG A 129 33.91 14.08 -5.77
N THR A 130 33.37 15.09 -6.45
CA THR A 130 34.10 16.35 -6.68
C THR A 130 34.31 17.16 -5.41
N GLU A 131 33.40 17.07 -4.44
CA GLU A 131 33.53 17.72 -3.15
C GLU A 131 34.62 17.08 -2.30
N ILE A 132 34.69 15.74 -2.27
CA ILE A 132 35.76 14.98 -1.61
C ILE A 132 37.12 15.36 -2.20
N GLU A 133 37.26 15.37 -3.52
CA GLU A 133 38.52 15.74 -4.18
C GLU A 133 38.96 17.18 -3.83
N LYS A 134 38.01 18.12 -3.77
CA LYS A 134 38.30 19.50 -3.32
C LYS A 134 38.67 19.56 -1.83
N ASN A 135 38.07 18.73 -0.99
CA ASN A 135 38.38 18.65 0.43
C ASN A 135 39.79 18.08 0.63
N ASP A 136 40.11 16.98 -0.04
CA ASP A 136 41.43 16.35 0.00
C ASP A 136 42.54 17.31 -0.43
N ASN A 137 42.31 18.09 -1.50
CA ASN A 137 43.26 19.13 -1.92
C ASN A 137 43.46 20.22 -0.86
N LYS A 138 42.39 20.68 -0.19
CA LYS A 138 42.49 21.66 0.91
C LYS A 138 43.23 21.10 2.12
N VAL A 139 43.03 19.82 2.43
CA VAL A 139 43.75 19.14 3.51
C VAL A 139 45.24 19.03 3.15
N ALA A 140 45.57 18.66 1.92
CA ALA A 140 46.95 18.62 1.45
C ALA A 140 47.62 20.00 1.51
N ASP A 141 46.94 21.06 1.07
CA ASP A 141 47.44 22.44 1.18
C ASP A 141 47.67 22.86 2.64
N PHE A 142 46.77 22.46 3.54
CA PHE A 142 46.88 22.72 4.98
C PHE A 142 48.06 21.97 5.60
N GLU A 143 48.31 20.72 5.21
CA GLU A 143 49.46 19.94 5.67
C GLU A 143 50.77 20.59 5.21
N VAL A 144 50.86 21.04 3.96
CA VAL A 144 52.02 21.78 3.44
C VAL A 144 52.22 23.09 4.20
N GLN A 145 51.16 23.83 4.47
CA GLN A 145 51.23 25.06 5.28
C GLN A 145 51.72 24.76 6.69
N MET A 146 51.23 23.69 7.33
CA MET A 146 51.62 23.32 8.68
C MET A 146 53.08 22.83 8.76
N GLU A 147 53.55 22.08 7.75
CA GLU A 147 54.95 21.66 7.62
C GLU A 147 55.86 22.90 7.48
N ASN A 148 55.48 23.87 6.63
CA ASN A 148 56.20 25.13 6.46
C ASN A 148 56.20 25.96 7.75
N ASP A 149 55.04 26.17 8.41
CA ASP A 149 54.92 26.93 9.66
C ASP A 149 55.73 26.29 10.81
N ARG A 150 55.79 24.95 10.83
CA ARG A 150 56.60 24.18 11.77
C ARG A 150 58.10 24.35 11.49
N ASN A 151 58.51 24.35 10.22
CA ASN A 151 59.90 24.61 9.81
C ASN A 151 60.33 26.07 10.03
N GLU A 152 59.40 27.02 9.93
CA GLU A 152 59.64 28.44 10.18
C GLU A 152 59.71 28.81 11.68
N GLY A 153 59.46 27.86 12.58
CA GLY A 153 59.59 28.07 14.03
C GLY A 153 58.64 29.15 14.59
N MET A 154 57.59 29.50 13.84
CA MET A 154 56.64 30.56 14.21
C MET A 154 55.68 30.11 15.33
N PHE A 155 55.46 28.79 15.47
CA PHE A 155 54.64 28.21 16.52
C PHE A 155 55.22 28.42 17.94
N PHE A 156 56.54 28.54 18.06
CA PHE A 156 57.20 28.78 19.36
C PHE A 156 57.53 30.26 19.62
N LYS A 157 57.66 31.08 18.57
CA LYS A 157 57.83 32.54 18.72
C LYS A 157 56.60 33.19 19.36
N SER A 158 55.40 32.70 19.08
CA SER A 158 54.14 33.18 19.67
C SER A 158 53.91 32.70 21.11
N LEU A 159 54.49 31.55 21.51
CA LEU A 159 54.40 31.04 22.89
C LEU A 159 55.41 31.70 23.86
N GLY A 160 56.52 32.23 23.33
CA GLY A 160 57.54 32.96 24.11
C GLY A 160 57.17 34.42 24.41
N GLN A 161 56.27 35.04 23.64
CA GLN A 161 55.79 36.39 23.91
C GLN A 161 54.54 36.35 24.78
N LYS A 162 54.77 36.11 26.06
CA LYS A 162 53.77 36.28 27.11
C LYS A 162 53.46 37.78 27.27
N ALA A 163 52.46 38.28 26.55
CA ALA A 163 51.82 39.53 26.95
C ALA A 163 51.27 39.34 28.38
N PRO A 164 51.45 40.28 29.31
CA PRO A 164 50.93 40.15 30.66
C PRO A 164 49.41 40.22 30.60
N VAL A 165 48.75 39.07 30.47
CA VAL A 165 47.30 38.99 30.61
C VAL A 165 46.99 39.27 32.09
N ASP A 166 46.33 40.40 32.31
CA ASP A 166 45.79 40.81 33.61
C ASP A 166 44.96 39.67 34.20
N LYS A 167 45.53 38.98 35.19
CA LYS A 167 44.88 37.86 35.89
C LYS A 167 43.53 38.26 36.50
N ALA A 168 43.30 39.55 36.72
CA ALA A 168 42.03 40.11 37.16
C ALA A 168 40.96 40.01 36.08
N LYS A 169 41.26 40.41 34.83
CA LYS A 169 40.30 40.38 33.71
C LYS A 169 39.96 38.94 33.29
N ALA A 170 40.94 38.04 33.30
CA ALA A 170 40.70 36.63 32.99
C ALA A 170 39.82 35.93 34.05
N LYS A 171 39.96 36.31 35.32
CA LYS A 171 39.06 35.81 36.39
C LYS A 171 37.66 36.40 36.27
N GLU A 172 37.54 37.68 35.90
CA GLU A 172 36.25 38.33 35.68
C GLU A 172 35.50 37.74 34.48
N GLU A 173 36.19 37.42 33.38
CA GLU A 173 35.60 36.76 32.22
C GLU A 173 35.20 35.31 32.52
N ALA A 174 36.03 34.56 33.25
CA ALA A 174 35.67 33.23 33.71
C ALA A 174 34.45 33.25 34.65
N GLN A 175 34.31 34.29 35.48
CA GLN A 175 33.17 34.48 36.36
C GLN A 175 31.91 34.86 35.56
N LYS A 176 32.01 35.76 34.57
CA LYS A 176 30.91 36.07 33.63
C LYS A 176 30.45 34.84 32.84
N ILE A 177 31.38 33.99 32.38
CA ILE A 177 31.02 32.74 31.67
C ILE A 177 30.33 31.76 32.64
N LYS A 178 30.79 31.69 33.89
CA LYS A 178 30.15 30.87 34.93
C LYS A 178 28.73 31.39 35.25
N ASP A 179 28.56 32.69 35.39
CA ASP A 179 27.26 33.32 35.67
C ASP A 179 26.27 33.17 34.51
N LEU A 180 26.74 33.30 33.26
CA LEU A 180 25.93 33.02 32.06
C LEU A 180 25.55 31.54 31.92
N THR A 181 26.44 30.64 32.34
CA THR A 181 26.16 29.20 32.36
C THR A 181 25.13 28.87 33.45
N ASN A 182 25.25 29.49 34.63
CA ASN A 182 24.30 29.34 35.74
C ASN A 182 22.92 29.94 35.43
N ALA A 183 22.85 31.08 34.72
CA ALA A 183 21.58 31.68 34.31
C ALA A 183 20.83 30.84 33.25
N LYS A 184 21.56 30.02 32.48
CA LYS A 184 21.02 29.19 31.39
C LYS A 184 20.75 27.73 31.82
N ALA A 185 21.43 27.24 32.86
CA ALA A 185 21.30 25.89 33.37
C ALA A 185 20.38 25.85 34.61
N GLY A 186 19.34 25.01 34.59
CA GLY A 186 18.37 24.91 35.69
C GLY A 186 17.09 25.75 35.53
N SER A 187 16.78 26.25 34.32
CA SER A 187 15.53 27.02 34.12
C SER A 187 14.29 26.14 34.38
N LYS A 188 13.33 26.65 35.16
CA LYS A 188 12.04 25.99 35.48
C LYS A 188 11.27 25.50 34.23
N THR A 189 11.46 26.15 33.09
CA THR A 189 10.87 25.78 31.80
C THR A 189 11.37 24.43 31.27
N ARG A 190 12.67 24.12 31.37
CA ARG A 190 13.22 22.82 30.94
C ARG A 190 12.74 21.68 31.83
N MET A 191 12.75 21.91 33.14
CA MET A 191 12.24 20.96 34.14
C MET A 191 10.76 20.59 33.89
N ASN A 192 9.92 21.57 33.54
CA ASN A 192 8.52 21.32 33.20
C ASN A 192 8.36 20.52 31.89
N ILE A 193 9.25 20.70 30.91
CA ILE A 193 9.24 19.91 29.67
C ILE A 193 9.56 18.44 29.96
N TYR A 194 10.57 18.15 30.79
CA TYR A 194 10.87 16.77 31.19
C TYR A 194 9.71 16.15 31.98
N LEU A 195 9.05 16.89 32.88
CA LEU A 195 7.87 16.42 33.59
C LEU A 195 6.70 16.10 32.65
N ALA A 196 6.46 16.94 31.63
CA ALA A 196 5.43 16.69 30.63
C ALA A 196 5.74 15.43 29.81
N LEU A 197 6.99 15.27 29.35
CA LEU A 197 7.43 14.08 28.61
C LEU A 197 7.33 12.81 29.46
N MET A 198 7.74 12.87 30.73
CA MET A 198 7.59 11.79 31.70
C MET A 198 6.12 11.41 31.91
N GLY A 199 5.22 12.39 32.00
CA GLY A 199 3.78 12.17 32.14
C GLY A 199 3.18 11.47 30.92
N VAL A 200 3.51 11.93 29.70
CA VAL A 200 3.06 11.27 28.46
C VAL A 200 3.59 9.84 28.38
N LEU A 201 4.86 9.62 28.70
CA LEU A 201 5.48 8.29 28.65
C LEU A 201 4.83 7.32 29.66
N ALA A 202 4.50 7.80 30.86
CA ALA A 202 3.82 7.01 31.88
C ALA A 202 2.40 6.59 31.45
N ILE A 203 1.66 7.46 30.76
CA ILE A 203 0.33 7.14 30.20
C ILE A 203 0.45 6.05 29.12
N VAL A 204 1.42 6.18 28.21
CA VAL A 204 1.66 5.19 27.14
C VAL A 204 2.05 3.82 27.72
N ILE A 205 2.85 3.81 28.78
CA ILE A 205 3.23 2.57 29.47
C ILE A 205 2.00 1.94 30.14
N ALA A 206 1.18 2.72 30.85
CA ALA A 206 -0.03 2.22 31.49
C ALA A 206 -1.04 1.64 30.48
N ASP A 207 -1.27 2.33 29.35
CA ASP A 207 -2.14 1.85 28.27
C ASP A 207 -1.63 0.54 27.63
N SER A 208 -0.31 0.41 27.50
CA SER A 208 0.34 -0.82 27.01
C SER A 208 0.17 -2.01 27.97
N PHE A 209 0.02 -1.76 29.28
CA PHE A 209 -0.26 -2.80 30.28
C PHE A 209 -1.75 -3.16 30.38
N LEU A 210 -2.65 -2.22 30.14
CA LEU A 210 -4.11 -2.46 30.14
C LEU A 210 -4.60 -3.15 28.85
N SER A 211 -3.78 -3.13 27.79
CA SER A 211 -4.09 -3.78 26.51
C SER A 211 -4.11 -5.31 26.61
N SER A 212 -5.06 -5.95 25.92
CA SER A 212 -5.31 -7.39 25.99
C SER A 212 -4.15 -8.29 25.51
N SER A 213 -3.15 -7.71 24.82
CA SER A 213 -1.91 -8.37 24.42
C SER A 213 -0.70 -7.46 24.74
N PRO A 214 -0.09 -7.58 25.93
CA PRO A 214 1.05 -6.75 26.32
C PRO A 214 2.30 -7.03 25.47
N ASP A 215 2.75 -6.02 24.71
CA ASP A 215 3.98 -6.07 23.93
C ASP A 215 5.19 -5.79 24.85
N TRP A 216 5.64 -6.81 25.60
CA TRP A 216 6.71 -6.69 26.61
C TRP A 216 8.01 -6.06 26.07
N ARG A 217 8.31 -6.23 24.77
CA ARG A 217 9.46 -5.58 24.11
C ARG A 217 9.32 -4.06 24.05
N LYS A 218 8.13 -3.54 23.71
CA LYS A 218 7.87 -2.09 23.66
C LYS A 218 7.88 -1.49 25.05
N VAL A 219 7.30 -2.19 26.03
CA VAL A 219 7.32 -1.78 27.43
C VAL A 219 8.75 -1.70 27.98
N ALA A 220 9.61 -2.67 27.67
CA ALA A 220 11.00 -2.65 28.09
C ALA A 220 11.79 -1.47 27.49
N VAL A 221 11.59 -1.17 26.20
CA VAL A 221 12.23 -0.03 25.53
C VAL A 221 11.74 1.30 26.12
N LEU A 222 10.42 1.47 26.30
CA LEU A 222 9.84 2.66 26.93
C LEU A 222 10.29 2.83 28.38
N GLY A 223 10.42 1.72 29.13
CA GLY A 223 10.94 1.71 30.48
C GLY A 223 12.40 2.16 30.57
N ALA A 224 13.26 1.72 29.64
CA ALA A 224 14.64 2.18 29.57
C ALA A 224 14.74 3.69 29.28
N ILE A 225 13.90 4.20 28.38
CA ILE A 225 13.81 5.63 28.05
C ILE A 225 13.32 6.43 29.28
N LEU A 226 12.34 5.92 30.02
CA LEU A 226 11.83 6.53 31.26
C LEU A 226 12.94 6.69 32.31
N VAL A 227 13.76 5.64 32.51
CA VAL A 227 14.90 5.69 33.44
C VAL A 227 15.94 6.74 33.02
N GLY A 228 16.20 6.86 31.71
CA GLY A 228 17.07 7.91 31.17
C GLY A 228 16.56 9.32 31.48
N LEU A 229 15.26 9.56 31.26
CA LEU A 229 14.62 10.85 31.55
C LEU A 229 14.61 11.18 33.05
N ILE A 230 14.37 10.20 33.93
CA ILE A 230 14.44 10.39 35.40
C ILE A 230 15.86 10.81 35.82
N THR A 231 16.88 10.22 35.18
CA THR A 231 18.29 10.54 35.46
C THR A 231 18.63 11.96 35.02
N GLN A 232 18.19 12.37 33.83
CA GLN A 232 18.35 13.75 33.33
C GLN A 232 17.61 14.75 34.21
N PHE A 233 16.37 14.44 34.59
CA PHE A 233 15.56 15.27 35.49
C PHE A 233 16.22 15.43 36.87
N SER A 234 16.73 14.34 37.45
CA SER A 234 17.42 14.36 38.74
C SER A 234 18.72 15.16 38.70
N TYR A 235 19.45 15.11 37.59
CA TYR A 235 20.65 15.91 37.39
C TYR A 235 20.32 17.41 37.32
N GLU A 236 19.30 17.79 36.55
CA GLU A 236 18.85 19.19 36.47
C GLU A 236 18.29 19.69 37.80
N GLN A 237 17.57 18.85 38.55
CA GLN A 237 17.05 19.20 39.88
C GLN A 237 18.18 19.44 40.89
N ARG A 238 19.22 18.60 40.89
CA ARG A 238 20.41 18.80 41.72
C ARG A 238 21.11 20.11 41.39
N LEU A 239 21.32 20.38 40.10
CA LEU A 239 21.94 21.61 39.65
C LEU A 239 21.12 22.85 40.04
N ALA A 240 19.79 22.81 39.87
CA ALA A 240 18.91 23.89 40.31
C ALA A 240 18.97 24.10 41.83
N SER A 241 19.06 23.02 42.62
CA SER A 241 19.18 23.12 44.08
C SER A 241 20.54 23.65 44.55
N ASP A 242 21.62 23.31 43.84
CA ASP A 242 22.96 23.83 44.11
C ASP A 242 23.04 25.33 43.81
N ILE A 243 22.36 25.79 42.74
CA ILE A 243 22.22 27.21 42.39
C ILE A 243 21.41 27.95 43.47
N GLU A 244 20.27 27.40 43.90
CA GLU A 244 19.43 28.02 44.94
C GLU A 244 20.16 28.11 46.30
N ARG A 245 21.00 27.13 46.64
CA ARG A 245 21.83 27.16 47.85
C ARG A 245 22.93 28.24 47.76
N ALA A 246 23.60 28.33 46.61
CA ALA A 246 24.64 29.33 46.38
C ALA A 246 24.11 30.77 46.45
N GLU A 247 22.87 31.00 45.98
CA GLU A 247 22.18 32.30 46.07
C GLU A 247 21.86 32.67 47.53
N LYS A 248 21.37 31.72 48.34
CA LYS A 248 21.07 31.94 49.76
C LYS A 248 22.31 32.23 50.60
N GLU A 249 23.41 31.52 50.34
CA GLU A 249 24.70 31.74 51.02
C GLU A 249 25.35 33.10 50.69
N GLN A 250 24.97 33.74 49.57
CA GLN A 250 25.41 35.10 49.25
C GLN A 250 24.58 36.15 49.99
N THR A 251 23.25 35.96 50.09
CA THR A 251 22.36 36.89 50.80
C THR A 251 22.57 36.92 52.32
N ASP A 252 23.03 35.81 52.93
CA ASP A 252 23.33 35.77 54.37
C ASP A 252 24.69 36.40 54.73
N LYS A 253 25.56 36.65 53.75
CA LYS A 253 26.86 37.32 53.94
C LYS A 253 26.80 38.85 53.75
N GLU A 254 25.66 39.37 53.27
CA GLU A 254 25.41 40.81 53.06
C GLU A 254 24.58 41.46 54.18
N LYS A 255 24.24 40.72 55.25
CA LYS A 255 23.69 41.26 56.51
C LYS A 255 24.74 41.30 57.59
#